data_AF-A0A7J6VZR7-F1
#
_entry.id   AF-A0A7J6VZR7-F1
#
_cell.length_a   1.000
_cell.length_b   1.000
_cell.length_c   1.000
_cell.angle_alpha   90.00
_cell.angle_beta   90.00
_cell.angle_gamma   90.00
#
_symmetry.space_group_name_H-M   'P 1'
#
loop_
_entity.id
_entity.type
_entity.pdbx_description
1 polymer ?
#
loop_
_entity_poly.entity_id
_entity_poly.type
_entity_poly.pdbx_seq_one_letter_code
_entity_poly.pdbx_strand_id
1 'polypeptide(L)'
;MLRFLLQKELRQSDVGNLGRVVLPKRASEAFLPNLASKEGILISMDDIDGLRIWNFKYRFRFISLFTMFFEMHSGIGLQSTT
;
A
#
# COMPACT_ATOMS: atom_id res chain seq x y z
N MET A 1 13.06 -16.96 -1.15
CA MET A 1 13.74 -16.04 -2.09
C MET A 1 12.77 -14.92 -2.43
N LEU A 2 13.15 -13.66 -2.24
CA LEU A 2 12.30 -12.50 -2.54
C LEU A 2 12.30 -12.18 -4.04
N ARG A 3 11.16 -11.72 -4.57
CA ARG A 3 11.03 -11.27 -5.97
C ARG A 3 10.63 -9.81 -6.00
N PHE A 4 11.33 -9.03 -6.82
CA PHE A 4 10.94 -7.65 -7.10
C PHE A 4 9.64 -7.60 -7.91
N LEU A 5 8.65 -6.83 -7.43
CA LEU A 5 7.35 -6.65 -8.11
C LEU A 5 7.19 -5.23 -8.65
N LEU A 6 7.38 -4.22 -7.82
CA LEU A 6 7.22 -2.83 -8.20
C LEU A 6 8.05 -1.91 -7.31
N GLN A 7 8.35 -0.72 -7.83
CA GLN A 7 8.98 0.37 -7.09
C GLN A 7 8.21 1.67 -7.35
N LYS A 8 8.11 2.48 -6.30
CA LYS A 8 7.50 3.81 -6.34
C LYS A 8 8.44 4.79 -5.67
N GLU A 9 8.90 5.79 -6.41
CA GLU A 9 9.54 6.97 -5.83
C GLU A 9 8.46 7.83 -5.16
N LEU A 10 8.63 8.10 -3.87
CA LEU A 10 7.65 8.85 -3.08
C LEU A 10 7.59 10.31 -3.53
N ARG A 11 6.37 10.82 -3.69
CA ARG A 11 6.10 12.24 -3.94
C ARG A 11 5.64 12.91 -2.65
N GLN A 12 5.66 14.23 -2.62
CA GLN A 12 5.15 15.01 -1.49
C GLN A 12 3.72 14.63 -1.07
N SER A 13 2.88 14.24 -2.03
CA SER A 13 1.52 13.75 -1.78
C SER A 13 1.44 12.39 -1.08
N ASP A 14 2.50 11.58 -1.21
CA ASP A 14 2.56 10.21 -0.67
C ASP A 14 2.98 10.21 0.82
N VAL A 15 3.75 11.23 1.24
CA VAL A 15 4.25 11.39 2.61
C VAL A 15 3.45 12.41 3.44
N GLY A 16 2.32 12.88 2.90
CA GLY A 16 1.45 13.83 3.58
C GLY A 16 0.51 13.17 4.60
N ASN A 17 -0.24 13.98 5.33
CA ASN A 17 -1.17 13.54 6.38
C ASN A 17 -2.35 12.68 5.89
N LEU A 18 -2.47 12.48 4.57
CA LEU A 18 -3.48 11.61 3.98
C LEU A 18 -3.18 10.12 4.20
N GLY A 19 -1.94 9.77 4.58
CA GLY A 19 -1.55 8.40 4.90
C GLY A 19 -1.73 7.43 3.73
N ARG A 20 -1.57 7.92 2.49
CA ARG A 20 -1.73 7.12 1.27
C ARG A 20 -0.56 7.25 0.32
N VAL A 21 -0.20 6.14 -0.33
CA VAL A 21 0.83 6.11 -1.38
C VAL A 21 0.21 5.73 -2.70
N VAL A 22 0.39 6.54 -3.74
CA VAL A 22 -0.13 6.24 -5.09
C VAL A 22 0.82 5.28 -5.82
N LEU A 23 0.30 4.17 -6.35
CA LEU A 23 1.08 3.16 -7.04
C LEU A 23 1.08 3.35 -8.57
N PRO A 24 2.15 2.93 -9.28
CA PRO A 24 2.15 2.87 -10.73
C PRO A 24 1.11 1.85 -11.23
N LYS A 25 0.13 2.31 -12.02
CA LYS A 25 -1.00 1.47 -12.48
C LYS A 25 -0.55 0.16 -13.13
N ARG A 26 0.27 0.24 -14.18
CA ARG A 26 0.65 -0.93 -14.99
C ARG A 26 1.32 -2.02 -14.15
N ALA A 27 2.21 -1.62 -13.25
CA ALA A 27 2.88 -2.56 -12.34
C ALA A 27 1.90 -3.15 -11.32
N SER A 28 0.98 -2.34 -10.81
CA SER A 28 -0.02 -2.80 -9.84
C SER A 28 -1.00 -3.80 -10.46
N GLU A 29 -1.48 -3.57 -11.68
CA GLU A 29 -2.34 -4.50 -12.41
C GLU A 29 -1.63 -5.80 -12.80
N ALA A 30 -0.32 -5.73 -13.08
CA ALA A 30 0.47 -6.91 -13.45
C ALA A 30 0.90 -7.77 -12.26
N PHE A 31 1.14 -7.16 -11.09
CA PHE A 31 1.83 -7.82 -9.99
C PHE A 31 1.06 -7.86 -8.67
N LEU A 32 0.00 -7.05 -8.50
CA LEU A 32 -0.84 -7.07 -7.30
C LEU A 32 -2.18 -7.78 -7.57
N PRO A 33 -2.89 -8.23 -6.51
CA PRO A 33 -4.18 -8.88 -6.69
C PRO A 33 -5.20 -8.01 -7.41
N ASN A 34 -6.02 -8.62 -8.26
CA ASN A 34 -7.12 -7.91 -8.92
C ASN A 34 -8.18 -7.48 -7.90
N LEU A 35 -8.68 -6.25 -8.04
CA LEU A 35 -9.71 -5.70 -7.17
C LEU A 35 -11.10 -5.88 -7.78
N ALA A 36 -11.96 -6.63 -7.11
CA ALA A 36 -13.35 -6.85 -7.54
C ALA A 36 -14.26 -5.64 -7.25
N SER A 37 -13.94 -4.87 -6.21
CA SER A 37 -14.71 -3.68 -5.78
C SER A 37 -13.80 -2.51 -5.41
N LYS A 38 -14.40 -1.35 -5.21
CA LYS A 38 -13.72 -0.09 -4.85
C LYS A 38 -13.39 0.02 -3.38
N GLU A 39 -13.97 -0.85 -2.56
CA GLU A 39 -13.59 -0.98 -1.15
C GLU A 39 -12.15 -1.46 -1.04
N GLY A 40 -11.70 -2.25 -2.01
CA GLY A 40 -10.35 -2.79 -2.04
C GLY A 40 -10.17 -3.98 -1.11
N ILE A 41 -8.91 -4.31 -0.82
CA ILE A 41 -8.53 -5.42 0.06
C ILE A 41 -7.48 -4.96 1.06
N LEU A 42 -7.37 -5.67 2.19
CA LEU A 42 -6.24 -5.50 3.10
C LEU A 42 -5.06 -6.35 2.61
N ILE A 43 -3.87 -5.76 2.62
CA ILE A 43 -2.60 -6.41 2.29
C ILE A 43 -1.66 -6.18 3.46
N SER A 44 -1.13 -7.26 4.00
CA SER A 44 -0.05 -7.24 4.98
C SER A 44 1.30 -7.36 4.26
N MET A 45 2.26 -6.54 4.67
CA MET A 45 3.62 -6.54 4.11
C MET A 45 4.64 -6.57 5.25
N ASP A 46 5.44 -7.61 5.31
CA ASP A 46 6.65 -7.62 6.13
C ASP A 46 7.66 -6.60 5.57
N ASP A 47 8.34 -5.89 6.45
CA ASP A 47 9.53 -5.14 6.05
C ASP A 47 10.66 -6.09 5.64
N ILE A 48 11.73 -5.53 5.07
CA ILE A 48 12.83 -6.34 4.53
C ILE A 48 13.54 -7.16 5.62
N ASP A 49 13.47 -6.70 6.88
CA ASP A 49 14.10 -7.32 8.04
C ASP A 49 13.16 -8.34 8.74
N GLY A 50 11.88 -8.37 8.36
CA GLY A 50 10.85 -9.20 8.98
C GLY A 50 10.47 -8.79 10.41
N LEU A 51 10.84 -7.58 10.83
CA LEU A 51 10.62 -7.09 12.20
C LEU A 51 9.26 -6.42 12.36
N ARG A 52 8.69 -5.91 11.27
CA ARG A 52 7.41 -5.21 11.29
C ARG A 52 6.52 -5.62 10.13
N ILE A 53 5.25 -5.84 10.48
CA ILE A 53 4.17 -6.04 9.52
C ILE A 53 3.41 -4.73 9.34
N TRP A 54 3.33 -4.28 8.10
CA TRP A 54 2.55 -3.13 7.69
C TRP A 54 1.24 -3.58 7.08
N ASN A 55 0.12 -3.06 7.60
CA ASN A 55 -1.20 -3.35 7.07
C ASN A 55 -1.69 -2.17 6.24
N PHE A 56 -1.89 -2.42 4.96
CA PHE A 56 -2.38 -1.44 4.01
C PHE A 56 -3.72 -1.84 3.45
N LYS A 57 -4.58 -0.86 3.21
CA LYS A 57 -5.76 -1.02 2.36
C LYS A 57 -5.40 -0.66 0.93
N TYR A 58 -5.42 -1.65 0.05
CA TYR A 58 -5.15 -1.51 -1.37
C TYR A 58 -6.46 -1.31 -2.14
N ARG A 59 -6.65 -0.14 -2.76
CA ARG A 59 -7.88 0.18 -3.50
C ARG A 59 -7.66 1.17 -4.65
N PHE A 60 -8.66 1.29 -5.53
CA PHE A 60 -8.71 2.29 -6.60
C PHE A 60 -9.78 3.37 -6.36
N ARG A 61 -9.62 4.57 -6.95
CA ARG A 61 -10.59 5.68 -6.83
C ARG A 61 -11.30 5.98 -8.16
N PHE A 62 -12.52 6.50 -8.10
CA PHE A 62 -13.37 6.81 -9.27
C PHE A 62 -12.84 7.92 -10.20
N ILE A 63 -12.20 8.97 -9.68
CA ILE A 63 -11.74 10.12 -10.49
C ILE A 63 -10.64 9.70 -11.48
N SER A 64 -9.95 8.62 -11.18
CA SER A 64 -8.99 7.98 -12.06
C SER A 64 -9.09 6.49 -11.80
N LEU A 65 -9.75 5.76 -12.71
CA LEU A 65 -9.67 4.30 -12.82
C LEU A 65 -8.21 3.79 -12.96
N PHE A 66 -7.22 4.68 -12.87
CA PHE A 66 -5.80 4.47 -13.04
C PHE A 66 -5.01 4.67 -11.74
N THR A 67 -5.63 5.14 -10.66
CA THR A 67 -4.93 5.44 -9.40
C THR A 67 -5.25 4.39 -8.36
N MET A 68 -4.29 3.50 -8.14
CA MET A 68 -4.29 2.56 -7.02
C MET A 68 -3.47 3.15 -5.87
N PHE A 69 -3.87 2.86 -4.63
CA PHE A 69 -3.12 3.33 -3.48
C PHE A 69 -3.17 2.36 -2.31
N PHE A 70 -2.13 2.42 -1.48
CA PHE A 70 -2.15 1.90 -0.13
C PHE A 70 -2.61 2.98 0.83
N GLU A 71 -3.49 2.65 1.76
CA GLU A 71 -3.89 3.49 2.90
C GLU A 71 -3.49 2.78 4.19
N MET A 72 -2.74 3.44 5.06
CA MET A 72 -2.31 2.83 6.32
C MET A 72 -3.51 2.62 7.25
N HIS A 73 -3.78 1.37 7.62
CA HIS A 73 -4.82 1.07 8.59
C HIS A 73 -4.26 1.33 9.99
N SER A 74 -4.81 2.34 10.69
CA SER A 74 -4.42 2.73 12.04
C SER A 74 -4.80 1.65 13.06
N GLY A 75 -3.94 0.64 13.17
CA GLY A 75 -4.05 -0.45 14.14
C GLY A 75 -2.71 -0.96 14.68
N ILE A 76 -1.61 -0.26 14.43
CA ILE A 76 -0.33 -0.56 15.08
C ILE A 76 -0.22 0.37 16.27
N GLY A 77 -0.73 -0.09 17.41
CA GLY A 77 -0.54 0.56 18.69
C GLY A 77 0.94 0.80 18.97
N LEU A 78 1.20 1.84 19.75
CA LEU A 78 2.42 1.99 20.51
C LEU A 78 2.73 0.66 21.20
N GLN A 79 3.64 -0.14 20.67
CA GLN A 79 4.45 -1.00 21.53
C GLN A 79 5.59 -0.12 22.01
N SER A 80 5.31 0.59 23.11
CA SER A 80 6.34 1.10 24.00
C SER A 80 7.10 -0.12 24.52
N THR A 81 8.19 -0.48 23.86
CA THR A 81 9.20 -1.33 24.48
C THR A 81 9.95 -0.45 25.49
N THR A 82 9.80 -0.83 26.76
CA THR A 82 10.56 -0.49 27.98
C THR A 82 11.49 0.71 27.95
#